data_AF-A0A957K263-F1
#
_entry.id   AF-A0A957K263-F1
#
_cell.length_a   1.000
_cell.length_b   1.000
_cell.length_c   1.000
_cell.angle_alpha   90.00
_cell.angle_beta   90.00
_cell.angle_gamma   90.00
#
_symmetry.space_group_name_H-M   'P 1'
#
loop_
_entity.id
_entity.type
_entity.pdbx_description
1 polymer ?
#
loop_
_entity_poly.entity_id
_entity_poly.type
_entity_poly.pdbx_seq_one_letter_code
_entity_poly.pdbx_strand_id
1 'polypeptide(L)'
;MSAILADGHVLLEDYPGLGKTLLANSLATALGLTFKRIQFTPDLLPGDITGGYIYNRSSDKFEFRSGPIFANIVLPDEINRA
;
A
#
# COMPACT_ATOMS: atom_id res chain seq x y z
N MET A 1 -17.60 3.63 1.30
CA MET A 1 -17.42 4.93 1.99
C MET A 1 -17.44 4.79 3.51
N SER A 2 -18.35 4.00 4.10
CA SER A 2 -18.40 3.75 5.56
C SER A 2 -17.02 3.41 6.18
N ALA A 3 -16.31 2.43 5.63
CA ALA A 3 -14.97 2.08 6.11
C ALA A 3 -13.97 3.24 6.06
N ILE A 4 -13.90 3.99 4.96
CA ILE A 4 -12.97 5.13 4.83
C ILE A 4 -13.26 6.23 5.88
N LEU A 5 -14.54 6.54 6.10
CA LEU A 5 -14.94 7.58 7.06
C LEU A 5 -14.79 7.13 8.51
N ALA A 6 -14.82 5.82 8.75
CA ALA A 6 -14.67 5.20 10.06
C ALA A 6 -13.24 4.73 10.36
N ASP A 7 -12.26 5.08 9.51
CA ASP A 7 -10.87 4.60 9.59
C ASP A 7 -10.75 3.06 9.67
N GLY A 8 -11.62 2.38 8.93
CA GLY A 8 -11.74 0.93 8.88
C GLY A 8 -11.08 0.31 7.65
N HIS A 9 -10.77 -0.98 7.74
CA HIS A 9 -10.24 -1.78 6.65
C HIS A 9 -11.33 -2.65 6.02
N VAL A 10 -11.19 -2.94 4.72
CA VAL A 10 -12.13 -3.78 3.96
C VAL A 10 -11.38 -4.95 3.34
N LEU A 11 -11.87 -6.16 3.57
CA LEU A 11 -11.44 -7.35 2.85
C LEU A 11 -12.32 -7.55 1.61
N LEU A 12 -11.71 -7.64 0.44
CA LEU A 12 -12.41 -7.88 -0.83
C LEU A 12 -12.09 -9.28 -1.36
N GLU A 13 -12.96 -10.23 -1.09
CA GLU A 13 -12.92 -11.55 -1.69
C GLU A 13 -13.48 -11.49 -3.12
N ASP A 14 -12.64 -11.75 -4.11
CA ASP A 14 -13.06 -11.82 -5.51
C ASP A 14 -11.95 -12.47 -6.36
N TYR A 15 -12.29 -12.84 -7.59
CA TYR A 15 -11.34 -13.38 -8.56
C TYR A 15 -10.35 -12.32 -9.08
N PRO A 16 -9.13 -12.72 -9.52
CA PRO A 16 -8.14 -11.81 -10.08
C PRO A 16 -8.63 -11.16 -11.38
N GLY A 17 -8.26 -9.90 -11.61
CA GLY A 17 -8.56 -9.17 -12.84
C GLY A 17 -9.89 -8.40 -12.84
N LEU A 18 -10.68 -8.44 -11.76
CA LEU A 18 -12.01 -7.81 -11.69
C LEU A 18 -11.99 -6.31 -11.35
N GLY A 19 -10.91 -5.61 -11.70
CA GLY A 19 -10.85 -4.15 -11.60
C GLY A 19 -10.68 -3.58 -10.19
N LYS A 20 -10.34 -4.39 -9.18
CA LYS A 20 -10.08 -3.91 -7.79
C LYS A 20 -9.09 -2.75 -7.75
N THR A 21 -8.01 -2.84 -8.52
CA THR A 21 -7.00 -1.78 -8.64
C THR A 21 -7.59 -0.50 -9.22
N LEU A 22 -8.41 -0.62 -10.26
CA LEU A 22 -9.06 0.54 -10.88
C LEU A 22 -10.02 1.20 -9.91
N LEU A 23 -10.87 0.42 -9.23
CA LEU A 23 -11.81 0.92 -8.23
C LEU A 23 -11.09 1.67 -7.10
N ALA A 24 -10.07 1.07 -6.50
CA ALA A 24 -9.31 1.69 -5.40
C ALA A 24 -8.59 2.98 -5.84
N ASN A 25 -7.96 2.96 -7.02
CA ASN A 25 -7.25 4.12 -7.56
C ASN A 25 -8.20 5.27 -7.98
N SER A 26 -9.33 4.93 -8.61
CA SER A 26 -10.35 5.92 -8.99
C SER A 26 -10.99 6.56 -7.76
N LEU A 27 -11.23 5.78 -6.70
CA LEU A 27 -11.74 6.30 -5.44
C LEU A 27 -10.74 7.23 -4.75
N ALA A 28 -9.45 6.86 -4.72
CA ALA A 28 -8.40 7.72 -4.18
C ALA A 28 -8.31 9.04 -4.94
N THR A 29 -8.28 8.96 -6.28
CA THR A 29 -8.25 10.13 -7.17
C THR A 29 -9.46 11.05 -6.94
N ALA A 30 -10.67 10.49 -6.86
CA ALA A 30 -11.89 11.26 -6.65
C ALA A 30 -11.91 12.01 -5.31
N LEU A 31 -11.19 11.49 -4.30
CA LEU A 31 -11.10 12.08 -2.95
C LEU A 31 -9.83 12.90 -2.74
N GLY A 32 -8.94 13.01 -3.73
CA GLY A 32 -7.64 13.68 -3.58
C GLY A 32 -6.68 12.96 -2.63
N LEU A 33 -6.84 11.65 -2.46
CA LEU A 33 -6.07 10.81 -1.55
C LEU A 33 -4.90 10.12 -2.25
N THR A 34 -3.83 9.85 -1.51
CA THR A 34 -2.71 9.05 -2.00
C THR A 34 -3.08 7.56 -2.08
N PHE A 35 -2.66 6.90 -3.15
CA PHE A 35 -2.88 5.48 -3.39
C PHE A 35 -1.57 4.72 -3.59
N LYS A 36 -1.46 3.55 -2.96
CA LYS A 36 -0.37 2.59 -3.19
C LYS A 36 -0.93 1.18 -3.31
N ARG A 37 -0.41 0.42 -4.27
CA ARG A 37 -0.66 -1.02 -4.40
C ARG A 37 0.55 -1.79 -3.88
N ILE A 38 0.32 -2.80 -3.05
CA ILE A 38 1.34 -3.74 -2.58
C ILE A 38 0.95 -5.10 -3.12
N GLN A 39 1.83 -5.73 -3.89
CA GLN A 39 1.64 -7.11 -4.33
C GLN A 39 2.24 -8.02 -3.26
N PHE A 40 1.42 -8.86 -2.65
CA PHE A 40 1.92 -9.83 -1.67
C PHE A 40 2.52 -11.01 -2.43
N THR A 41 3.75 -11.35 -2.07
CA THR A 41 4.50 -12.50 -2.57
C THR A 41 5.16 -13.20 -1.37
N PRO A 42 5.46 -14.52 -1.46
CA PRO A 42 6.02 -15.27 -0.32
C PRO A 42 7.37 -14.76 0.18
N ASP A 43 8.09 -13.99 -0.65
CA ASP A 43 9.40 -13.41 -0.37
C ASP A 43 9.35 -11.98 0.17
N LEU A 44 8.16 -11.38 0.25
CA LEU A 44 7.99 -10.00 0.71
C LEU A 44 8.38 -9.86 2.19
N LEU A 45 9.35 -8.99 2.49
CA LEU A 45 9.80 -8.77 3.86
C LEU A 45 8.97 -7.64 4.52
N PRO A 46 8.85 -7.63 5.86
CA PRO A 46 8.18 -6.54 6.57
C PRO A 46 8.74 -5.16 6.22
N GLY A 47 10.06 -5.05 6.03
CA GLY A 47 10.74 -3.81 5.64
C GLY A 47 10.38 -3.32 4.24
N ASP A 48 9.92 -4.18 3.33
CA ASP A 48 9.44 -3.77 2.01
C ASP A 48 8.08 -3.08 2.09
N ILE A 49 7.32 -3.30 3.18
CA ILE A 49 6.01 -2.71 3.44
C ILE A 49 6.14 -1.44 4.29
N THR A 50 6.89 -1.52 5.39
CA THR A 50 7.06 -0.42 6.35
C THR A 50 8.18 0.55 5.95
N GLY A 51 9.10 0.13 5.10
CA GLY A 51 10.30 0.89 4.78
C GLY A 51 11.38 0.75 5.86
N GLY A 52 12.39 1.60 5.75
CA GLY A 52 13.56 1.50 6.61
C GLY A 52 14.58 2.61 6.37
N TYR A 53 15.65 2.59 7.16
CA TYR A 53 16.73 3.56 7.04
C TYR A 53 17.71 3.13 5.96
N ILE A 54 17.90 3.98 4.95
CA ILE A 54 18.86 3.78 3.87
C ILE A 54 20.00 4.78 4.06
N TYR A 55 21.23 4.30 3.97
CA TYR A 55 22.40 5.16 4.02
C TYR A 55 22.49 6.01 2.74
N ASN A 56 22.46 7.33 2.92
CA ASN A 56 22.62 8.32 1.87
C ASN A 56 24.08 8.80 1.83
N ARG A 57 24.77 8.45 0.74
CA ARG A 57 26.20 8.77 0.54
C ARG A 57 26.49 10.26 0.39
N SER A 58 25.52 11.07 -0.07
CA SER A 58 25.76 12.51 -0.25
C SER A 58 25.68 13.28 1.06
N SER A 59 24.85 12.82 2.00
CA SER A 59 24.66 13.43 3.32
C SER A 59 25.44 12.73 4.44
N ASP A 60 26.07 11.59 4.15
CA ASP A 60 26.77 10.69 5.09
C ASP A 60 25.88 10.28 6.29
N LYS A 61 24.59 10.09 6.03
CA LYS A 61 23.57 9.83 7.05
C LYS A 61 22.64 8.71 6.64
N PHE A 62 22.08 8.03 7.65
CA PHE A 62 20.95 7.14 7.45
C PHE A 62 19.66 7.97 7.38
N GLU A 63 18.94 7.85 6.27
CA GLU A 63 17.68 8.55 6.02
C GLU A 63 16.54 7.54 5.95
N PHE A 64 15.44 7.82 6.65
CA PHE A 64 14.26 6.97 6.58
C PHE A 64 13.61 7.08 5.19
N ARG A 65 13.41 5.92 4.55
CA ARG A 65 12.60 5.79 3.35
C ARG A 65 11.33 5.05 3.71
N SER A 66 10.20 5.75 3.63
CA SER A 66 8.88 5.19 3.88
C SER A 66 8.54 4.10 2.88
N GLY A 67 8.02 2.98 3.38
CA GLY A 67 7.46 1.92 2.55
C GLY A 67 6.11 2.30 1.93
N PRO A 68 5.54 1.44 1.08
CA PRO A 68 4.27 1.67 0.40
C PRO A 68 3.06 1.71 1.33
N ILE A 69 3.18 1.29 2.59
CA ILE A 69 2.09 1.40 3.58
C ILE A 69 1.75 2.86 3.93
N PHE A 70 2.68 3.80 3.65
CA PHE A 70 2.48 5.23 3.90
C PHE A 70 1.69 5.88 2.77
N ALA A 71 0.40 5.55 2.70
CA ALA A 71 -0.59 6.16 1.82
C ALA A 71 -1.96 6.19 2.49
N ASN A 72 -2.87 7.02 1.99
CA ASN A 72 -4.23 7.11 2.51
C ASN A 72 -5.06 5.87 2.14
N ILE A 73 -4.85 5.32 0.95
CA ILE A 73 -5.45 4.07 0.50
C ILE A 73 -4.35 3.12 0.06
N VAL A 74 -4.29 1.96 0.71
CA VAL A 74 -3.37 0.87 0.35
C VAL A 74 -4.19 -0.32 -0.13
N LEU A 75 -3.86 -0.84 -1.31
CA LEU A 75 -4.40 -2.10 -1.82
C LEU A 75 -3.36 -3.22 -1.68
N PRO A 76 -3.43 -4.04 -0.63
CA PRO A 76 -2.67 -5.28 -0.55
C PRO A 76 -3.33 -6.35 -1.42
N ASP A 77 -2.74 -6.61 -2.59
CA ASP A 77 -3.25 -7.60 -3.54
C ASP A 77 -2.65 -8.98 -3.24
N GLU A 78 -3.46 -10.03 -3.44
CA GLU A 78 -3.11 -11.43 -3.16
C GLU A 78 -2.55 -11.67 -1.74
N ILE A 79 -3.13 -11.03 -0.72
CA ILE A 79 -2.70 -11.13 0.69
C ILE A 79 -2.57 -12.58 1.20
N ASN A 80 -3.32 -13.50 0.62
CA ASN A 80 -3.28 -14.93 0.91
C ASN A 80 -2.02 -15.65 0.39
N ARG A 81 -1.10 -14.95 -0.28
CA ARG A 81 0.17 -15.49 -0.81
C ARG A 81 1.41 -15.09 0.00
N ALA A 82 1.28 -14.25 1.02
CA ALA A 82 2.37 -13.96 1.95
C ALA A 82 2.53 -15.05 3.02
#